data_AF-A0A2S8BIE0-F1
#
_entry.id   AF-A0A2S8BIE0-F1
#
_cell.length_a   1.000
_cell.length_b   1.000
_cell.length_c   1.000
_cell.angle_alpha   90.00
_cell.angle_beta   90.00
_cell.angle_gamma   90.00
#
_symmetry.space_group_name_H-M   'P 1'
#
loop_
_entity.id
_entity.type
_entity.pdbx_description
1 polymer ?
#
loop_
_entity_poly.entity_id
_entity_poly.type
_entity_poly.pdbx_seq_one_letter_code
_entity_poly.pdbx_strand_id
1 'polypeptide(L)'
;MVMVLLFLGVIFLLVGFQAMSSSGSGDDDDVSATTVTSVTTSATPSSKKAAPKADVRVYNISGQEGLAGQTADRLKGAGWNVTETGNMRLDSVSVTTVYYNPDTPGEKESAEAVGKLLHAPAEPRIADPDVADQPPGVIVVVAS
;
A
#
# COMPACT_ATOMS: atom_id res chain seq x y z
N MET A 1 -29.78 -13.53 22.86
CA MET A 1 -30.28 -12.27 22.27
C MET A 1 -29.62 -10.99 22.84
N VAL A 2 -28.51 -11.05 23.58
CA VAL A 2 -27.93 -9.89 24.30
C VAL A 2 -26.63 -9.31 23.70
N MET A 3 -26.07 -9.93 22.65
CA MET A 3 -24.81 -9.48 22.04
C MET A 3 -25.00 -8.39 20.95
N VAL A 4 -26.24 -8.21 20.47
CA VAL A 4 -26.53 -7.33 19.32
C VAL A 4 -26.74 -5.87 19.74
N LEU A 5 -27.16 -5.63 20.99
CA LEU A 5 -27.43 -4.27 21.49
C LEU A 5 -26.17 -3.47 21.83
N LEU A 6 -25.03 -4.14 22.08
CA LEU A 6 -23.77 -3.46 22.43
C LEU A 6 -23.10 -2.83 21.20
N PHE A 7 -23.33 -3.37 20.00
CA PHE A 7 -22.74 -2.86 18.76
C PHE A 7 -23.41 -1.57 18.24
N LEU A 8 -24.71 -1.38 18.43
CA LEU A 8 -25.40 -0.15 17.98
C LEU A 8 -25.07 1.07 18.85
N GLY A 9 -24.82 0.89 20.15
CA GLY A 9 -24.55 1.99 21.08
C GLY A 9 -23.23 2.71 20.82
N VAL A 10 -22.19 1.98 20.40
CA VAL A 10 -20.85 2.55 20.16
C VAL A 10 -20.79 3.35 18.85
N ILE A 11 -21.60 2.97 17.85
CA ILE A 11 -21.69 3.69 16.57
C ILE A 11 -22.40 5.04 16.77
N PHE A 12 -23.49 5.08 17.56
CA PHE A 12 -24.21 6.33 17.83
C PHE A 12 -23.38 7.30 18.70
N LEU A 13 -22.56 6.77 19.62
CA LEU A 13 -21.66 7.58 20.46
C LEU A 13 -20.51 8.23 19.65
N LEU A 14 -20.07 7.62 18.55
CA LEU A 14 -19.00 8.15 17.70
C LEU A 14 -19.47 9.18 16.65
N VAL A 15 -20.78 9.27 16.38
CA VAL A 15 -21.35 10.27 15.45
C VAL A 15 -21.73 11.58 16.19
N GLY A 16 -22.00 11.52 17.51
CA GLY A 16 -22.36 12.70 18.31
C GLY A 16 -21.22 13.69 18.59
N PHE A 17 -19.96 13.30 18.40
CA PHE A 17 -18.80 14.13 18.77
C PHE A 17 -18.37 15.13 17.67
N GLN A 18 -18.97 15.06 16.47
CA GLN A 18 -18.65 15.97 15.36
C GLN A 18 -19.50 17.27 15.34
N ALA A 19 -20.40 17.45 16.32
CA ALA A 19 -21.33 18.58 16.36
C ALA A 19 -20.96 19.69 17.37
N MET A 20 -19.88 19.56 18.14
CA MET A 20 -19.38 20.64 19.02
C MET A 20 -18.21 21.38 18.35
N SER A 21 -18.45 21.81 17.11
CA SER A 21 -17.81 23.01 16.58
C SER A 21 -18.56 24.21 17.14
N SER A 22 -17.82 25.23 17.55
CA SER A 22 -18.23 26.58 17.94
C SER A 22 -18.74 26.82 19.38
N SER A 23 -17.88 27.46 20.17
CA SER A 23 -18.12 28.57 21.12
C SER A 23 -16.88 28.62 22.04
N GLY A 24 -16.14 29.71 22.22
CA GLY A 24 -16.51 31.12 22.27
C GLY A 24 -16.37 31.57 23.72
N SER A 25 -15.23 32.14 24.10
CA SER A 25 -14.92 32.93 25.33
C SER A 25 -13.46 33.41 25.16
N GLY A 26 -13.08 34.69 25.06
CA GLY A 26 -13.65 35.92 25.60
C GLY A 26 -12.90 36.30 26.89
N ASP A 27 -11.81 37.07 26.80
CA ASP A 27 -11.69 38.45 27.33
C ASP A 27 -10.21 38.93 27.37
N ASP A 28 -10.08 40.24 27.20
CA ASP A 28 -8.93 41.13 27.06
C ASP A 28 -7.80 41.02 28.11
N ASP A 29 -6.56 41.33 27.70
CA ASP A 29 -5.87 42.53 28.19
C ASP A 29 -4.67 42.89 27.28
N ASP A 30 -4.61 44.16 26.94
CA ASP A 30 -3.60 44.84 26.13
C ASP A 30 -2.25 44.87 26.85
N VAL A 31 -1.19 44.38 26.20
CA VAL A 31 0.13 45.05 26.23
C VAL A 31 0.95 44.64 25.01
N SER A 32 1.25 45.64 24.19
CA SER A 32 2.23 45.56 23.10
C SER A 32 3.62 45.18 23.63
N ALA A 33 4.20 44.07 23.15
CA ALA A 33 5.64 43.95 22.90
C ALA A 33 6.00 42.62 22.21
N THR A 34 6.52 42.72 20.98
CA THR A 34 7.52 41.82 20.36
C THR A 34 7.34 40.31 20.56
N THR A 35 6.74 39.71 19.53
CA THR A 35 6.78 38.29 19.19
C THR A 35 8.23 37.77 19.04
N VAL A 36 8.60 36.74 19.80
CA VAL A 36 9.30 35.53 19.33
C VAL A 36 9.26 34.46 20.42
N THR A 37 8.17 33.70 20.50
CA THR A 37 8.17 32.39 21.16
C THR A 37 8.38 31.34 20.10
N SER A 38 9.54 30.71 20.14
CA SER A 38 9.90 29.52 19.39
C SER A 38 8.92 28.39 19.71
N VAL A 39 7.90 28.22 18.89
CA VAL A 39 7.13 26.99 18.81
C VAL A 39 7.87 26.05 17.85
N THR A 40 8.46 25.01 18.42
CA THR A 40 8.92 23.83 17.68
C THR A 40 7.73 23.26 16.93
N THR A 41 7.61 23.58 15.65
CA THR A 41 6.73 22.87 14.73
C THR A 41 7.27 21.45 14.61
N SER A 42 6.63 20.52 15.33
CA SER A 42 6.72 19.09 15.02
C SER A 42 6.51 18.93 13.52
N ALA A 43 7.58 18.52 12.83
CA ALA A 43 7.50 18.14 11.44
C ALA A 43 6.56 16.94 11.33
N THR A 44 5.33 17.18 10.91
CA THR A 44 4.47 16.17 10.31
C THR A 44 5.32 15.48 9.24
N PRO A 45 5.48 14.14 9.26
CA PRO A 45 6.22 13.48 8.21
C PRO A 45 5.52 13.82 6.90
N SER A 46 6.23 14.55 6.05
CA SER A 46 5.82 14.81 4.67
C SER A 46 5.35 13.48 4.11
N SER A 47 4.04 13.35 3.95
CA SER A 47 3.43 12.27 3.19
C SER A 47 3.85 12.53 1.77
N LYS A 48 5.08 12.10 1.44
CA LYS A 48 5.63 12.01 0.10
C LYS A 48 4.53 11.33 -0.66
N LYS A 49 3.81 12.12 -1.48
CA LYS A 49 2.72 11.66 -2.33
C LYS A 49 3.20 10.35 -2.94
N ALA A 50 2.71 9.23 -2.42
CA ALA A 50 3.16 7.94 -2.89
C ALA A 50 2.88 7.98 -4.39
N ALA A 51 3.92 7.79 -5.19
CA ALA A 51 3.73 7.57 -6.62
C ALA A 51 2.60 6.54 -6.77
N PRO A 52 1.66 6.73 -7.71
CA PRO A 52 0.55 5.81 -7.89
C PRO A 52 1.13 4.41 -7.98
N LYS A 53 0.97 3.63 -6.91
CA LYS A 53 1.54 2.28 -6.81
C LYS A 53 0.74 1.45 -7.77
N ALA A 54 1.41 0.91 -8.78
CA ALA A 54 0.78 -0.03 -9.68
C ALA A 54 0.25 -1.23 -8.87
N ASP A 55 -0.86 -1.78 -9.34
CA ASP A 55 -1.42 -3.01 -8.78
C ASP A 55 -0.41 -4.14 -8.90
N VAL A 56 -0.22 -4.86 -7.80
CA VAL A 56 0.72 -5.98 -7.72
C VAL A 56 -0.04 -7.28 -7.74
N ARG A 57 0.44 -8.25 -8.50
CA ARG A 57 -0.08 -9.61 -8.58
C ARG A 57 1.04 -10.55 -8.17
N VAL A 58 0.73 -11.61 -7.45
CA VAL A 58 1.74 -12.56 -6.99
C VAL A 58 1.37 -13.96 -7.45
N TYR A 59 2.26 -14.57 -8.22
CA TYR A 59 2.09 -15.91 -8.74
C TYR A 59 3.22 -16.81 -8.22
N ASN A 60 2.83 -17.95 -7.67
CA ASN A 60 3.76 -19.02 -7.33
C ASN A 60 4.00 -19.91 -8.56
N ILE A 61 5.27 -20.20 -8.88
CA ILE A 61 5.67 -21.19 -9.87
C ILE A 61 6.44 -22.40 -9.28
N SER A 62 6.80 -22.35 -7.99
CA SER A 62 7.52 -23.42 -7.27
C SER A 62 6.64 -24.59 -6.80
N GLY A 63 5.31 -24.47 -6.89
CA GLY A 63 4.35 -25.48 -6.43
C GLY A 63 4.21 -25.56 -4.90
N GLN A 64 4.89 -24.69 -4.15
CA GLN A 64 4.76 -24.59 -2.70
C GLN A 64 3.48 -23.83 -2.32
N GLU A 65 2.53 -24.52 -1.69
CA GLU A 65 1.29 -23.88 -1.26
C GLU A 65 1.56 -22.74 -0.26
N GLY A 66 0.90 -21.59 -0.48
CA GLY A 66 0.95 -20.46 0.44
C GLY A 66 2.09 -19.45 0.26
N LEU A 67 3.11 -19.71 -0.57
CA LEU A 67 4.19 -18.72 -0.79
C LEU A 67 3.70 -17.41 -1.43
N ALA A 68 2.77 -17.51 -2.39
CA ALA A 68 2.18 -16.33 -3.02
C ALA A 68 1.41 -15.49 -1.99
N GLY A 69 0.71 -16.15 -1.06
CA GLY A 69 0.03 -15.50 0.06
C GLY A 69 1.01 -14.77 0.98
N GLN A 70 2.05 -15.46 1.46
CA GLN A 70 3.06 -14.83 2.33
C GLN A 70 3.75 -13.63 1.67
N THR A 71 4.09 -13.77 0.38
CA THR A 71 4.70 -12.68 -0.39
C THR A 71 3.73 -11.50 -0.53
N ALA A 72 2.45 -11.79 -0.79
CA ALA A 72 1.41 -10.76 -0.84
C ALA A 72 1.21 -10.06 0.49
N ASP A 73 1.21 -10.77 1.62
CA ASP A 73 1.08 -10.17 2.95
C ASP A 73 2.27 -9.27 3.26
N ARG A 74 3.48 -9.67 2.87
CA ARG A 74 4.69 -8.84 3.00
C ARG A 74 4.59 -7.55 2.16
N LEU A 75 4.07 -7.65 0.94
CA LEU A 75 3.84 -6.51 0.07
C LEU A 75 2.76 -5.57 0.61
N LYS A 76 1.64 -6.11 1.08
CA LYS A 76 0.58 -5.34 1.75
C LYS A 76 1.09 -4.65 3.01
N GLY A 77 1.93 -5.30 3.80
CA GLY A 77 2.59 -4.71 4.97
C GLY A 77 3.51 -3.54 4.62
N ALA A 78 4.12 -3.55 3.44
CA ALA A 78 4.89 -2.43 2.89
C ALA A 78 3.99 -1.36 2.20
N GLY A 79 2.67 -1.53 2.24
CA GLY A 79 1.68 -0.62 1.68
C GLY A 79 1.51 -0.74 0.17
N TRP A 80 1.82 -1.90 -0.43
CA TRP A 80 1.51 -2.21 -1.83
C TRP A 80 0.08 -2.74 -1.96
N ASN A 81 -0.57 -2.42 -3.08
CA ASN A 81 -1.88 -2.96 -3.39
C ASN A 81 -1.74 -4.29 -4.12
N VAL A 82 -1.97 -5.41 -3.42
CA VAL A 82 -1.96 -6.73 -4.05
C VAL A 82 -3.38 -7.10 -4.48
N THR A 83 -3.61 -7.17 -5.79
CA THR A 83 -4.93 -7.43 -6.38
C THR A 83 -5.18 -8.91 -6.60
N GLU A 84 -4.13 -9.69 -6.81
CA GLU A 84 -4.25 -11.10 -7.16
C GLU A 84 -3.12 -11.93 -6.56
N THR A 85 -3.48 -13.12 -6.10
CA THR A 85 -2.52 -14.14 -5.65
C THR A 85 -2.95 -15.48 -6.19
N GLY A 86 -2.03 -16.22 -6.81
CA GLY A 86 -2.35 -17.50 -7.41
C GLY A 86 -1.14 -18.39 -7.64
N ASN A 87 -1.41 -19.51 -8.30
CA ASN A 87 -0.37 -20.40 -8.81
C ASN A 87 -0.35 -20.29 -10.33
N MET A 88 0.85 -20.23 -10.90
CA MET A 88 1.08 -20.18 -12.34
C MET A 88 2.15 -21.21 -12.68
N ARG A 89 2.25 -21.62 -13.94
CA ARG A 89 3.36 -22.46 -14.40
C ARG A 89 4.14 -21.67 -15.43
N LEU A 90 5.42 -21.45 -15.16
CA LEU A 90 6.34 -20.86 -16.11
C LEU A 90 7.54 -21.79 -16.22
N ASP A 91 7.66 -22.48 -17.34
CA ASP A 91 8.80 -23.36 -17.61
C ASP A 91 10.08 -22.56 -17.90
N SER A 92 9.92 -21.31 -18.34
CA SER A 92 11.03 -20.41 -18.71
C SER A 92 11.63 -19.65 -17.52
N VAL A 93 11.02 -19.71 -16.33
CA VAL A 93 11.42 -18.93 -15.16
C VAL A 93 11.72 -19.88 -14.02
N SER A 94 12.94 -19.82 -13.49
CA SER A 94 13.37 -20.70 -12.39
C SER A 94 13.73 -19.94 -11.11
N VAL A 95 13.61 -18.61 -11.13
CA VAL A 95 13.94 -17.73 -10.00
C VAL A 95 12.81 -16.75 -9.76
N THR A 96 12.70 -16.23 -8.54
CA THR A 96 11.71 -15.19 -8.21
C THR A 96 12.02 -13.94 -9.01
N THR A 97 11.12 -13.53 -9.90
CA THR A 97 11.28 -12.40 -10.82
C THR A 97 10.07 -11.50 -10.78
N VAL A 98 10.30 -10.19 -10.83
CA VAL A 98 9.23 -9.18 -10.87
C VAL A 98 9.08 -8.66 -12.29
N TYR A 99 7.99 -8.99 -12.95
CA TYR A 99 7.64 -8.50 -14.27
C TYR A 99 6.86 -7.19 -14.21
N TYR A 100 7.16 -6.27 -15.12
CA TYR A 100 6.43 -5.02 -15.30
C TYR A 100 6.18 -4.71 -16.77
N ASN A 101 5.13 -3.94 -17.07
CA ASN A 101 4.93 -3.47 -18.43
C ASN A 101 5.78 -2.19 -18.65
N PRO A 102 6.78 -2.22 -19.55
CA PRO A 102 7.57 -1.03 -19.86
C PRO A 102 6.74 0.06 -20.56
N ASP A 103 5.62 -0.31 -21.19
CA ASP A 103 4.73 0.62 -21.89
C ASP A 103 3.88 1.46 -20.92
N THR A 104 3.79 1.06 -19.64
CA THR A 104 3.00 1.78 -18.63
C THR A 104 3.90 2.62 -17.72
N PRO A 105 3.75 3.96 -17.74
CA PRO A 105 4.57 4.83 -16.89
C PRO A 105 4.25 4.61 -15.40
N GLY A 106 5.29 4.36 -14.60
CA GLY A 106 5.20 4.14 -13.15
C GLY A 106 5.22 2.68 -12.70
N GLU A 107 4.98 1.72 -13.61
CA GLU A 107 5.06 0.30 -13.29
C GLU A 107 6.49 -0.18 -13.07
N LYS A 108 7.43 0.28 -13.89
CA LYS A 108 8.85 -0.04 -13.73
C LYS A 108 9.37 0.37 -12.35
N GLU A 109 9.09 1.60 -11.93
CA GLU A 109 9.53 2.10 -10.62
C GLU A 109 8.87 1.32 -9.47
N SER A 110 7.60 0.94 -9.64
CA SER A 110 6.89 0.07 -8.70
C SER A 110 7.55 -1.31 -8.61
N ALA A 111 7.84 -1.93 -9.75
CA ALA A 111 8.49 -3.23 -9.84
C ALA A 111 9.91 -3.24 -9.30
N GLU A 112 10.69 -2.19 -9.54
CA GLU A 112 12.02 -2.03 -8.94
C GLU A 112 11.94 -1.91 -7.42
N ALA A 113 10.94 -1.19 -6.89
CA ALA A 113 10.74 -1.07 -5.45
C ALA A 113 10.27 -2.39 -4.82
N VAL A 114 9.36 -3.12 -5.48
CA VAL A 114 8.93 -4.46 -5.08
C VAL A 114 10.09 -5.46 -5.16
N GLY A 115 10.87 -5.43 -6.24
CA GLY A 115 12.05 -6.26 -6.43
C GLY A 115 13.10 -6.04 -5.35
N LYS A 116 13.35 -4.79 -4.95
CA LYS A 116 14.22 -4.46 -3.81
C LYS A 116 13.72 -5.04 -2.50
N LEU A 117 12.41 -5.03 -2.25
CA LEU A 117 11.81 -5.62 -1.04
C LEU A 117 11.95 -7.15 -1.03
N LEU A 118 11.73 -7.78 -2.18
CA LEU A 118 11.73 -9.24 -2.33
C LEU A 118 13.11 -9.82 -2.66
N HIS A 119 14.13 -8.98 -2.87
CA HIS A 119 15.45 -9.35 -3.39
C HIS A 119 15.38 -10.07 -4.74
N ALA A 120 14.44 -9.65 -5.59
CA ALA A 120 14.17 -10.20 -6.90
C ALA A 120 14.51 -9.19 -8.01
N PRO A 121 15.06 -9.63 -9.15
CA PRO A 121 15.24 -8.78 -10.31
C PRO A 121 13.90 -8.30 -10.87
N ALA A 122 13.86 -7.04 -11.31
CA ALA A 122 12.73 -6.48 -12.04
C ALA A 122 13.01 -6.54 -13.55
N GLU A 123 12.20 -7.30 -14.28
CA GLU A 123 12.34 -7.52 -15.72
C GLU A 123 11.09 -7.02 -16.47
N PRO A 124 11.23 -6.56 -17.72
CA PRO A 124 10.06 -6.28 -18.54
C PRO A 124 9.28 -7.58 -18.80
N ARG A 125 7.96 -7.48 -18.96
CA ARG A 125 7.11 -8.64 -19.28
C ARG A 125 7.65 -9.39 -20.51
N ILE A 126 7.80 -10.69 -20.34
CA ILE A 126 8.12 -11.60 -21.43
C ILE A 126 6.90 -11.82 -22.31
N ALA A 127 7.10 -12.17 -23.59
CA ALA A 127 6.04 -12.50 -24.55
C ALA A 127 5.36 -13.86 -24.28
N ASP A 128 5.56 -14.40 -23.08
CA ASP A 128 4.91 -15.62 -22.62
C ASP A 128 3.45 -15.31 -22.31
N PRO A 129 2.47 -16.07 -22.85
CA PRO A 129 1.04 -15.77 -22.68
C PRO A 129 0.65 -15.67 -21.19
N ASP A 130 1.24 -16.47 -20.31
CA ASP A 130 0.92 -16.43 -18.88
C ASP A 130 1.28 -15.09 -18.21
N VAL A 131 2.23 -14.33 -18.78
CA VAL A 131 2.67 -13.01 -18.30
C VAL A 131 2.14 -11.88 -19.20
N ALA A 132 1.99 -12.14 -20.49
CA ALA A 132 1.58 -11.16 -21.51
C ALA A 132 0.06 -10.94 -21.52
N ASP A 133 -0.77 -11.98 -21.33
CA ASP A 133 -2.23 -11.86 -21.24
C ASP A 133 -2.69 -11.25 -19.90
N GLN A 134 -1.78 -11.11 -18.94
CA GLN A 134 -2.11 -10.46 -17.68
C GLN A 134 -2.42 -8.97 -17.91
N PRO A 135 -3.43 -8.42 -17.23
CA PRO A 135 -3.76 -7.00 -17.34
C PRO A 135 -2.59 -6.13 -16.82
N PRO A 136 -2.56 -4.82 -17.13
CA PRO A 136 -1.51 -3.92 -16.66
C PRO A 136 -1.36 -3.98 -15.12
N GLY A 137 -0.11 -3.93 -14.67
CA GLY A 137 0.29 -4.07 -13.27
C GLY A 137 1.68 -4.71 -13.13
N VAL A 138 2.16 -4.76 -11.90
CA VAL A 138 3.39 -5.47 -11.54
C VAL A 138 3.05 -6.92 -11.24
N ILE A 139 3.77 -7.86 -11.84
CA ILE A 139 3.56 -9.30 -11.69
C ILE A 139 4.78 -9.87 -10.99
N VAL A 140 4.62 -10.36 -9.77
CA VAL A 140 5.66 -11.01 -9.00
C VAL A 140 5.54 -12.51 -9.19
N VAL A 141 6.53 -13.12 -9.81
CA VAL A 141 6.64 -14.57 -9.95
C VAL A 141 7.58 -15.09 -8.87
N VAL A 142 7.16 -16.08 -8.09
CA VAL A 142 7.89 -16.64 -6.95
C VAL A 142 8.26 -18.08 -7.22
N ALA A 143 9.56 -18.39 -7.21
CA ALA A 143 10.11 -19.68 -7.64
C ALA A 143 10.78 -20.51 -6.53
N SER A 144 10.79 -20.02 -5.29
CA SER A 144 11.54 -20.62 -4.19
C SER A 144 10.70 -20.73 -2.93
#